data_AF-A0A3D9L6X7-F1
#
_entry.id   AF-A0A3D9L6X7-F1
#
_cell.length_a   1.000
_cell.length_b   1.000
_cell.length_c   1.000
_cell.angle_alpha   90.00
_cell.angle_beta   90.00
_cell.angle_gamma   90.00
#
_symmetry.space_group_name_H-M   'P 1'
#
loop_
_entity.id
_entity.type
_entity.pdbx_description
1 polymer ?
#
loop_
_entity_poly.entity_id
_entity_poly.type
_entity_poly.pdbx_seq_one_letter_code
_entity_poly.pdbx_strand_id
1 'polypeptide(L)'
;MEPLTSIDSTSTPSYTENALLLDSTGLSNQRTYMDTSWTRFSVAANKKYTYAIVAARKADHHYKQLLITDQANQRELELTLVASEVAWDSAIDQRRNDWIRLCNAHHAAELINNLYLPEAIYYNHKPPITDRTALIAEYAYMNRPEYSLHLAPLHREMVNTTFAFEIGQCSGSYGGKYMICWQKDAQGKWMVFMDSNI
;
A
#
# COMPACT_ATOMS: atom_id res chain seq x y z
N MET A 1 -3.71 31.73 -10.79
CA MET A 1 -3.17 30.91 -9.69
C MET A 1 -4.27 30.88 -8.64
N GLU A 2 -5.16 29.89 -8.74
CA GLU A 2 -6.31 29.78 -7.82
C GLU A 2 -5.84 29.19 -6.48
N PRO A 3 -6.41 29.63 -5.35
CA PRO A 3 -5.99 29.16 -4.04
C PRO A 3 -6.56 27.75 -3.80
N LEU A 4 -5.70 26.86 -3.32
CA LEU A 4 -6.09 25.56 -2.78
C LEU A 4 -7.04 25.79 -1.60
N THR A 5 -8.29 25.36 -1.74
CA THR A 5 -9.27 25.32 -0.66
C THR A 5 -8.80 24.32 0.40
N SER A 6 -8.41 24.82 1.58
CA SER A 6 -8.20 23.98 2.76
C SER A 6 -9.54 23.47 3.25
N ILE A 7 -9.77 22.16 3.14
CA ILE A 7 -10.86 21.51 3.86
C ILE A 7 -10.33 21.19 5.24
N ASP A 8 -10.71 22.01 6.22
CA ASP A 8 -10.55 21.71 7.64
C ASP A 8 -11.71 20.78 8.03
N SER A 9 -11.43 19.48 8.12
CA SER A 9 -12.41 18.50 8.59
C SER A 9 -11.93 17.94 9.93
N THR A 10 -12.40 18.53 11.03
CA THR A 10 -12.32 17.98 12.38
C THR A 10 -13.31 16.82 12.61
N SER A 11 -13.58 16.01 11.58
CA SER A 11 -14.39 14.80 11.74
C SER A 11 -13.51 13.70 12.30
N THR A 12 -13.81 13.24 13.52
CA THR A 12 -13.23 12.01 14.08
C THR A 12 -13.40 10.90 13.04
N PRO A 13 -12.34 10.23 12.59
CA PRO A 13 -12.46 9.19 11.57
C PRO A 13 -13.39 8.09 12.06
N SER A 14 -14.47 7.83 11.32
CA SER A 14 -15.38 6.71 11.60
C SER A 14 -14.75 5.42 11.09
N TYR A 15 -14.50 4.49 12.00
CA TYR A 15 -13.98 3.15 11.69
C TYR A 15 -15.14 2.18 11.49
N THR A 16 -14.97 1.21 10.59
CA THR A 16 -15.74 -0.04 10.72
C THR A 16 -15.33 -0.74 12.02
N GLU A 17 -16.23 -1.51 12.65
CA GLU A 17 -15.85 -2.37 13.79
C GLU A 17 -14.71 -3.34 13.44
N ASN A 18 -14.49 -3.61 12.16
CA ASN A 18 -13.57 -4.61 11.63
C ASN A 18 -12.44 -4.04 10.76
N ALA A 19 -12.05 -2.78 10.95
CA ALA A 19 -10.94 -2.18 10.19
C ALA A 19 -9.63 -2.95 10.44
N LEU A 20 -8.90 -3.29 9.38
CA LEU A 20 -7.58 -3.89 9.49
C LEU A 20 -6.56 -2.81 9.82
N LEU A 21 -5.98 -2.87 11.02
CA LEU A 21 -4.98 -1.91 11.46
C LEU A 21 -3.59 -2.53 11.30
N LEU A 22 -2.67 -1.75 10.73
CA LEU A 22 -1.28 -2.13 10.53
C LEU A 22 -0.34 -1.08 11.12
N ASP A 23 0.80 -1.53 11.61
CA ASP A 23 1.94 -0.69 11.99
C ASP A 23 3.23 -1.22 11.33
N SER A 24 4.39 -0.74 11.79
CA SER A 24 5.70 -1.13 11.22
C SER A 24 6.06 -2.61 11.38
N THR A 25 5.28 -3.38 12.15
CA THR A 25 5.54 -4.79 12.44
C THR A 25 4.51 -5.75 11.85
N GLY A 26 3.43 -5.24 11.25
CA GLY A 26 2.37 -6.05 10.66
C GLY A 26 1.00 -5.71 11.23
N LEU A 27 0.20 -6.74 11.48
CA LEU A 27 -1.14 -6.62 12.06
C LEU A 27 -1.08 -6.00 13.45
N SER A 28 -1.91 -4.98 13.67
CA SER A 28 -2.01 -4.24 14.90
C SER A 28 -3.43 -4.28 15.45
N ASN A 29 -3.54 -4.17 16.76
CA ASN A 29 -4.79 -3.98 17.50
C ASN A 29 -4.87 -2.59 18.13
N GLN A 30 -3.90 -1.71 17.84
CA GLN A 30 -3.86 -0.35 18.35
C GLN A 30 -4.23 0.67 17.29
N ARG A 31 -5.13 1.59 17.66
CA ARG A 31 -5.49 2.75 16.84
C ARG A 31 -4.66 3.94 17.25
N THR A 32 -4.09 4.64 16.27
CA THR A 32 -3.41 5.91 16.50
C THR A 32 -4.32 7.05 16.09
N TYR A 33 -4.91 7.72 17.08
CA TYR A 33 -5.66 8.96 16.86
C TYR A 33 -4.70 10.12 16.55
N MET A 34 -5.03 10.90 15.52
CA MET A 34 -4.25 12.03 15.03
C MET A 34 -4.91 13.34 15.44
N ASP A 35 -4.11 14.35 15.77
CA ASP A 35 -4.61 15.69 16.09
C ASP A 35 -5.10 16.40 14.82
N THR A 36 -4.35 16.22 13.73
CA THR A 36 -4.68 16.76 12.41
C THR A 36 -4.27 15.78 11.32
N SER A 37 -4.98 15.81 10.18
CA SER A 37 -4.65 15.01 9.01
C SER A 37 -5.12 15.68 7.73
N TRP A 38 -4.41 15.44 6.62
CA TRP A 38 -4.77 15.94 5.30
C TRP A 38 -4.38 14.93 4.21
N THR A 39 -5.22 14.81 3.19
CA THR A 39 -4.98 13.91 2.05
C THR A 39 -3.84 14.42 1.19
N ARG A 40 -2.89 13.54 0.88
CA ARG A 40 -1.77 13.78 -0.05
C ARG A 40 -2.12 13.29 -1.45
N PHE A 41 -2.78 12.14 -1.50
CA PHE A 41 -3.25 11.52 -2.73
C PHE A 41 -4.45 10.64 -2.44
N SER A 42 -5.41 10.60 -3.35
CA SER A 42 -6.50 9.63 -3.32
C SER A 42 -6.94 9.27 -4.73
N VAL A 43 -7.43 8.03 -4.89
CA VAL A 43 -8.00 7.54 -6.14
C VAL A 43 -9.01 6.44 -5.86
N ALA A 44 -10.10 6.41 -6.62
CA ALA A 44 -11.02 5.27 -6.60
C ALA A 44 -10.29 4.02 -7.09
N ALA A 45 -10.21 2.99 -6.23
CA ALA A 45 -9.65 1.69 -6.60
C ALA A 45 -10.64 0.94 -7.50
N ASN A 46 -11.90 0.91 -7.08
CA ASN A 46 -13.03 0.43 -7.85
C ASN A 46 -14.32 1.17 -7.44
N LYS A 47 -15.50 0.64 -7.77
CA LYS A 47 -16.78 1.27 -7.41
C LYS A 47 -17.02 1.32 -5.89
N LYS A 48 -16.43 0.41 -5.12
CA LYS A 48 -16.66 0.24 -3.68
C LYS A 48 -15.60 0.91 -2.81
N TYR A 49 -14.36 0.96 -3.28
CA TYR A 49 -13.23 1.34 -2.44
C TYR A 49 -12.40 2.48 -3.01
N THR A 50 -11.84 3.27 -2.10
CA THR A 50 -10.88 4.34 -2.37
C THR A 50 -9.55 4.04 -1.70
N TYR A 51 -8.47 4.23 -2.44
CA TYR A 51 -7.10 4.23 -1.94
C TYR A 51 -6.66 5.65 -1.63
N ALA A 52 -5.97 5.85 -0.50
CA ALA A 52 -5.43 7.15 -0.15
C ALA A 52 -4.10 7.07 0.60
N ILE A 53 -3.28 8.10 0.41
CA ILE A 53 -2.14 8.43 1.28
C ILE A 53 -2.52 9.73 2.02
N VAL A 54 -2.44 9.68 3.33
CA VAL A 54 -2.78 10.79 4.24
C VAL A 54 -1.54 11.15 5.04
N ALA A 55 -1.24 12.44 5.16
CA ALA A 55 -0.27 12.93 6.11
C ALA A 55 -1.01 13.39 7.38
N ALA A 56 -0.40 13.18 8.53
CA ALA A 56 -1.01 13.49 9.82
C ALA A 56 0.02 13.95 10.84
N ARG A 57 -0.46 14.61 11.89
CA ARG A 57 0.34 15.01 13.05
C ARG A 57 -0.33 14.56 14.34
N LYS A 58 0.50 14.19 15.31
CA LYS A 58 0.11 13.95 16.70
C LYS A 58 1.21 14.44 17.62
N ALA A 59 0.91 15.43 18.44
CA ALA A 59 1.93 16.20 19.17
C ALA A 59 3.07 16.63 18.20
N ASP A 60 4.32 16.39 18.59
CA ASP A 60 5.50 16.76 17.80
C ASP A 60 5.89 15.73 16.71
N HIS A 61 5.07 14.69 16.50
CA HIS A 61 5.37 13.63 15.54
C HIS A 61 4.55 13.78 14.27
N HIS A 62 5.22 13.51 13.14
CA HIS A 62 4.60 13.42 11.83
C HIS A 62 4.34 11.96 11.48
N TYR A 63 3.21 11.71 10.83
CA TYR A 63 2.80 10.39 10.38
C TYR A 63 2.39 10.44 8.92
N LYS A 64 2.52 9.31 8.25
CA LYS A 64 1.85 9.03 6.98
C LYS A 64 1.02 7.78 7.16
N GLN A 65 -0.17 7.80 6.57
CA GLN A 65 -1.13 6.72 6.61
C GLN A 65 -1.42 6.24 5.19
N LEU A 66 -1.46 4.93 5.00
CA LEU A 66 -1.95 4.29 3.79
C LEU A 66 -3.33 3.71 4.10
N LEU A 67 -4.36 4.16 3.39
CA LEU A 67 -5.75 3.89 3.72
C LEU A 67 -6.49 3.20 2.57
N ILE A 68 -7.32 2.23 2.93
CA ILE A 68 -8.42 1.72 2.09
C ILE A 68 -9.72 2.06 2.80
N THR A 69 -10.63 2.73 2.10
CA THR A 69 -11.93 3.17 2.63
C THR A 69 -13.06 2.74 1.70
N ASP A 70 -14.25 2.51 2.25
CA ASP A 70 -15.46 2.22 1.47
C ASP A 70 -16.17 3.50 0.98
N GLN A 71 -17.33 3.36 0.32
CA GLN A 71 -18.13 4.49 -0.17
C GLN A 71 -18.72 5.37 0.94
N ALA A 72 -18.84 4.86 2.17
CA ALA A 72 -19.27 5.60 3.34
C ALA A 72 -18.09 6.27 4.08
N ASN A 73 -16.89 6.25 3.47
CA ASN A 73 -15.63 6.71 4.06
C ASN A 73 -15.25 5.96 5.35
N GLN A 74 -15.76 4.74 5.55
CA GLN A 74 -15.36 3.90 6.65
C GLN A 74 -14.01 3.25 6.33
N ARG A 75 -13.10 3.28 7.31
CA ARG A 75 -11.77 2.66 7.16
C ARG A 75 -11.90 1.15 7.14
N GLU A 76 -11.40 0.53 6.07
CA GLU A 76 -11.31 -0.91 5.87
C GLU A 76 -9.91 -1.44 6.18
N LEU A 77 -8.88 -0.67 5.79
CA LEU A 77 -7.49 -0.90 6.13
C LEU A 77 -6.81 0.43 6.43
N GLU A 78 -5.98 0.44 7.46
CA GLU A 78 -5.13 1.57 7.82
C GLU A 78 -3.74 1.07 8.20
N LEU A 79 -2.71 1.54 7.50
CA LEU A 79 -1.33 1.43 7.94
C LEU A 79 -0.83 2.80 8.37
N THR A 80 -0.45 2.94 9.63
CA THR A 80 0.05 4.20 10.19
C THR A 80 1.52 4.07 10.56
N LEU A 81 2.35 4.96 10.02
CA LEU A 81 3.79 4.94 10.21
C LEU A 81 4.34 6.32 10.57
N VAL A 82 5.34 6.36 11.43
CA VAL A 82 6.08 7.59 11.75
C VAL A 82 6.83 8.05 10.50
N ALA A 83 6.64 9.32 10.15
CA ALA A 83 7.16 9.90 8.93
C ALA A 83 8.30 10.88 9.19
N SER A 84 9.23 10.91 8.24
CA SER A 84 10.26 11.95 8.10
C SER A 84 10.35 12.40 6.65
N GLU A 85 10.86 13.60 6.43
CA GLU A 85 11.05 14.14 5.08
C GLU A 85 12.27 13.49 4.44
N VAL A 86 12.01 12.57 3.50
CA VAL A 86 13.03 11.80 2.78
C VAL A 86 12.68 11.78 1.30
N ALA A 87 13.67 12.03 0.43
CA ALA A 87 13.48 11.95 -1.01
C ALA A 87 13.27 10.51 -1.48
N TRP A 88 12.52 10.32 -2.57
CA TRP A 88 12.26 9.01 -3.16
C TRP A 88 13.54 8.22 -3.44
N ASP A 89 13.57 6.97 -2.99
CA ASP A 89 14.66 6.04 -3.26
C ASP A 89 14.42 5.32 -4.59
N SER A 90 15.20 5.68 -5.62
CA SER A 90 15.10 5.07 -6.95
C SER A 90 15.34 3.55 -6.98
N ALA A 91 15.94 2.97 -5.93
CA ALA A 91 16.06 1.52 -5.82
C ALA A 91 14.69 0.83 -5.79
N ILE A 92 13.64 1.49 -5.29
CA ILE A 92 12.27 0.96 -5.31
C ILE A 92 11.76 0.81 -6.75
N ASP A 93 12.14 1.72 -7.66
CA ASP A 93 11.75 1.62 -9.06
C ASP A 93 12.33 0.36 -9.72
N GLN A 94 13.55 -0.02 -9.34
CA GLN A 94 14.14 -1.28 -9.78
C GLN A 94 13.37 -2.49 -9.23
N ARG A 95 12.92 -2.45 -7.97
CA ARG A 95 12.13 -3.56 -7.38
C ARG A 95 10.76 -3.69 -8.04
N ARG A 96 10.12 -2.59 -8.40
CA ARG A 96 8.89 -2.61 -9.21
C ARG A 96 9.13 -3.23 -10.59
N ASN A 97 10.25 -2.90 -11.23
CA ASN A 97 10.61 -3.50 -12.51
C ASN A 97 10.90 -5.01 -12.38
N ASP A 98 11.54 -5.45 -11.29
CA ASP A 98 11.72 -6.87 -10.99
C ASP A 98 10.37 -7.57 -10.81
N TRP A 99 9.42 -6.91 -10.15
CA TRP A 99 8.06 -7.41 -9.94
C TRP A 99 7.35 -7.62 -11.28
N ILE A 100 7.31 -6.59 -12.13
CA ILE A 100 6.77 -6.66 -13.50
C ILE A 100 7.44 -7.78 -14.30
N ARG A 101 8.77 -7.88 -14.25
CA ARG A 101 9.54 -8.88 -14.99
C ARG A 101 9.17 -10.29 -14.56
N LEU A 102 9.08 -10.58 -13.26
CA LEU A 102 8.73 -11.92 -12.75
C LEU A 102 7.28 -12.29 -13.05
N CYS A 103 6.36 -11.32 -12.98
CA CYS A 103 4.97 -11.49 -13.41
C CYS A 103 4.89 -11.88 -14.90
N ASN A 104 5.57 -11.15 -15.77
CA ASN A 104 5.58 -11.40 -17.22
C ASN A 104 6.43 -12.61 -17.64
N ALA A 105 7.31 -13.09 -16.76
CA ALA A 105 8.03 -14.35 -16.94
C ALA A 105 7.23 -15.55 -16.41
N HIS A 106 6.01 -15.34 -15.86
CA HIS A 106 5.17 -16.41 -15.32
C HIS A 106 5.79 -17.13 -14.12
N HIS A 107 6.53 -16.39 -13.28
CA HIS A 107 7.28 -16.92 -12.13
C HIS A 107 6.67 -16.44 -10.79
N ALA A 108 5.39 -16.69 -10.54
CA ALA A 108 4.69 -16.19 -9.35
C ALA A 108 5.34 -16.64 -8.02
N ALA A 109 5.87 -17.87 -7.95
CA ALA A 109 6.55 -18.32 -6.74
C ALA A 109 7.86 -17.55 -6.49
N GLU A 110 8.64 -17.26 -7.52
CA GLU A 110 9.87 -16.47 -7.40
C GLU A 110 9.58 -15.01 -7.06
N LEU A 111 8.49 -14.45 -7.61
CA LEU A 111 7.97 -13.13 -7.26
C LEU A 111 7.80 -12.99 -5.75
N ILE A 112 6.98 -13.87 -5.15
CA ILE A 112 6.71 -13.82 -3.71
C ILE A 112 7.99 -14.13 -2.91
N ASN A 113 8.76 -15.13 -3.34
CA ASN A 113 9.95 -15.54 -2.59
C ASN A 113 11.04 -14.46 -2.53
N ASN A 114 11.20 -13.67 -3.60
CA ASN A 114 12.33 -12.75 -3.74
C ASN A 114 11.98 -11.28 -3.52
N LEU A 115 10.69 -10.92 -3.58
CA LEU A 115 10.24 -9.52 -3.49
C LEU A 115 9.39 -9.22 -2.26
N TYR A 116 8.79 -10.21 -1.59
CA TYR A 116 7.94 -9.98 -0.42
C TYR A 116 8.68 -10.29 0.88
N LEU A 117 8.40 -9.53 1.94
CA LEU A 117 8.84 -9.85 3.29
C LEU A 117 8.19 -11.16 3.78
N PRO A 118 8.84 -11.91 4.70
CA PRO A 118 8.22 -13.08 5.33
C PRO A 118 6.85 -12.78 5.96
N GLU A 119 6.71 -11.60 6.56
CA GLU A 119 5.52 -11.08 7.23
C GLU A 119 4.60 -10.26 6.30
N ALA A 120 4.81 -10.33 4.98
CA ALA A 120 4.05 -9.51 4.04
C ALA A 120 2.54 -9.79 4.10
N ILE A 121 1.76 -8.73 3.89
CA ILE A 121 0.31 -8.75 4.00
C ILE A 121 -0.30 -8.45 2.63
N TYR A 122 -1.11 -9.36 2.11
CA TYR A 122 -1.91 -9.11 0.91
C TYR A 122 -3.36 -8.88 1.29
N TYR A 123 -3.93 -7.77 0.83
CA TYR A 123 -5.32 -7.38 1.09
C TYR A 123 -6.05 -7.12 -0.22
N ASN A 124 -6.87 -8.07 -0.66
CA ASN A 124 -7.82 -7.87 -1.77
C ASN A 124 -9.28 -8.03 -1.27
N HIS A 125 -9.46 -8.81 -0.21
CA HIS A 125 -10.70 -8.96 0.53
C HIS A 125 -10.36 -9.41 1.96
N LYS A 126 -11.36 -9.48 2.84
CA LYS A 126 -11.19 -10.04 4.19
C LYS A 126 -11.40 -11.55 4.17
N PRO A 127 -10.61 -12.33 4.95
CA PRO A 127 -9.45 -11.91 5.72
C PRO A 127 -8.21 -11.63 4.82
N PRO A 128 -7.24 -10.81 5.27
CA PRO A 128 -5.98 -10.65 4.56
C PRO A 128 -5.20 -11.98 4.50
N ILE A 129 -4.37 -12.14 3.48
CA ILE A 129 -3.45 -13.26 3.35
C ILE A 129 -2.09 -12.85 3.91
N THR A 130 -1.61 -13.60 4.91
CA THR A 130 -0.29 -13.41 5.53
C THR A 130 0.60 -14.65 5.44
N ASP A 131 0.03 -15.81 5.07
CA ASP A 131 0.80 -17.03 4.84
C ASP A 131 1.43 -17.02 3.45
N ARG A 132 2.73 -17.32 3.39
CA ARG A 132 3.50 -17.29 2.14
C ARG A 132 3.02 -18.32 1.12
N THR A 133 2.63 -19.52 1.57
CA THR A 133 2.16 -20.58 0.66
C THR A 133 0.81 -20.18 0.07
N ALA A 134 -0.09 -19.64 0.90
CA ALA A 134 -1.37 -19.09 0.45
C ALA A 134 -1.18 -17.92 -0.53
N LEU A 135 -0.22 -17.03 -0.28
CA LEU A 135 0.07 -15.90 -1.17
C LEU A 135 0.60 -16.37 -2.54
N ILE A 136 1.49 -17.37 -2.57
CA ILE A 136 1.95 -17.98 -3.83
C ILE A 136 0.78 -18.59 -4.61
N ALA A 137 -0.14 -19.28 -3.91
CA ALA A 137 -1.32 -19.86 -4.53
C ALA A 137 -2.27 -18.78 -5.09
N GLU A 138 -2.47 -17.69 -4.35
CA GLU A 138 -3.26 -16.53 -4.78
C GLU A 138 -2.69 -15.90 -6.08
N TYR A 139 -1.36 -15.83 -6.22
CA TYR A 139 -0.70 -15.25 -7.39
C TYR A 139 -0.51 -16.26 -8.53
N ALA A 140 -0.88 -17.53 -8.36
CA ALA A 140 -0.60 -18.58 -9.34
C ALA A 140 -1.28 -18.37 -10.71
N TYR A 141 -2.32 -17.54 -10.79
CA TYR A 141 -2.93 -17.17 -12.07
C TYR A 141 -1.97 -16.42 -13.00
N MET A 142 -0.93 -15.77 -12.47
CA MET A 142 0.10 -15.08 -13.25
C MET A 142 1.01 -16.04 -14.01
N ASN A 143 0.99 -17.34 -13.67
CA ASN A 143 1.79 -18.36 -14.34
C ASN A 143 1.23 -18.77 -15.72
N ARG A 144 0.08 -18.23 -16.13
CA ARG A 144 -0.52 -18.52 -17.42
C ARG A 144 0.22 -17.78 -18.54
N PRO A 145 0.55 -18.42 -19.68
CA PRO A 145 1.32 -17.80 -20.76
C PRO A 145 0.72 -16.51 -21.34
N GLU A 146 -0.61 -16.37 -21.29
CA GLU A 146 -1.32 -15.18 -21.73
C GLU A 146 -1.30 -14.01 -20.73
N TYR A 147 -0.77 -14.24 -19.53
CA TYR A 147 -0.69 -13.21 -18.50
C TYR A 147 0.34 -12.14 -18.87
N SER A 148 -0.04 -10.88 -18.73
CA SER A 148 0.86 -9.75 -18.88
C SER A 148 0.48 -8.66 -17.89
N LEU A 149 1.48 -7.92 -17.44
CA LEU A 149 1.34 -6.88 -16.45
C LEU A 149 2.29 -5.73 -16.74
N HIS A 150 1.76 -4.53 -16.60
CA HIS A 150 2.54 -3.30 -16.51
C HIS A 150 1.99 -2.49 -15.33
N LEU A 151 2.91 -1.95 -14.51
CA LEU A 151 2.58 -1.05 -13.41
C LEU A 151 3.04 0.36 -13.71
N ALA A 152 2.11 1.31 -13.63
CA ALA A 152 2.36 2.74 -13.75
C ALA A 152 2.05 3.43 -12.41
N PRO A 153 3.06 3.91 -11.67
CA PRO A 153 2.82 4.65 -10.43
C PRO A 153 2.04 5.94 -10.70
N LEU A 154 1.00 6.18 -9.91
CA LEU A 154 0.23 7.43 -9.91
C LEU A 154 0.72 8.37 -8.80
N HIS A 155 1.12 7.80 -7.67
CA HIS A 155 1.73 8.53 -6.56
C HIS A 155 2.76 7.65 -5.85
N ARG A 156 3.87 8.28 -5.46
CA ARG A 156 4.99 7.65 -4.76
C ARG A 156 5.48 8.62 -3.70
N GLU A 157 5.63 8.15 -2.48
CA GLU A 157 6.14 8.98 -1.40
C GLU A 157 6.91 8.12 -0.40
N MET A 158 8.10 8.57 0.00
CA MET A 158 8.78 7.97 1.14
C MET A 158 8.00 8.29 2.40
N VAL A 159 7.90 7.31 3.30
CA VAL A 159 7.41 7.55 4.65
C VAL A 159 8.55 7.98 5.54
N ASN A 160 9.64 7.22 5.52
CA ASN A 160 10.90 7.50 6.22
C ASN A 160 12.02 6.76 5.48
N THR A 161 13.18 6.53 6.12
CA THR A 161 14.34 5.89 5.46
C THR A 161 14.16 4.39 5.18
N THR A 162 13.16 3.74 5.79
CA THR A 162 12.91 2.28 5.73
C THR A 162 11.53 1.91 5.20
N PHE A 163 10.62 2.86 5.00
CA PHE A 163 9.28 2.64 4.44
C PHE A 163 8.94 3.62 3.31
N ALA A 164 8.19 3.15 2.33
CA ALA A 164 7.64 3.98 1.26
C ALA A 164 6.25 3.49 0.83
N PHE A 165 5.40 4.43 0.41
CA PHE A 165 4.07 4.13 -0.12
C PHE A 165 4.00 4.40 -1.61
N GLU A 166 3.25 3.55 -2.30
CA GLU A 166 2.99 3.66 -3.72
C GLU A 166 1.54 3.29 -4.03
N ILE A 167 0.87 4.13 -4.81
CA ILE A 167 -0.43 3.83 -5.42
C ILE A 167 -0.30 4.02 -6.92
N GLY A 168 -0.79 3.06 -7.71
CA GLY A 168 -0.66 3.12 -9.16
C GLY A 168 -1.76 2.40 -9.92
N GLN A 169 -1.55 2.28 -11.23
CA GLN A 169 -2.43 1.67 -12.20
C GLN A 169 -1.79 0.42 -12.80
N CYS A 170 -2.52 -0.69 -12.84
CA CYS A 170 -2.16 -1.88 -13.59
C CYS A 170 -2.69 -1.81 -15.02
N SER A 171 -1.99 -2.43 -15.97
CA SER A 171 -2.49 -2.69 -17.32
C SER A 171 -1.93 -4.00 -17.86
N GLY A 172 -2.52 -4.52 -18.95
CA GLY A 172 -2.27 -5.87 -19.47
C GLY A 172 -3.47 -6.77 -19.18
N SER A 173 -3.24 -7.93 -18.56
CA SER A 173 -4.29 -8.88 -18.17
C SER A 173 -5.18 -8.40 -17.02
N TYR A 174 -4.75 -7.37 -16.29
CA TYR A 174 -5.52 -6.72 -15.24
C TYR A 174 -5.40 -5.20 -15.33
N GLY A 175 -6.54 -4.49 -15.21
CA GLY A 175 -6.66 -3.05 -15.45
C GLY A 175 -7.07 -2.22 -14.22
N GLY A 176 -6.98 -2.74 -13.00
CA GLY A 176 -7.36 -2.02 -11.78
C GLY A 176 -6.22 -1.21 -11.15
N LYS A 177 -6.49 -0.63 -9.98
CA LYS A 177 -5.46 0.07 -9.20
C LYS A 177 -4.67 -0.91 -8.35
N TYR A 178 -3.46 -0.52 -8.00
CA TYR A 178 -2.68 -1.21 -6.99
C TYR A 178 -2.21 -0.25 -5.91
N MET A 179 -1.90 -0.80 -4.75
CA MET A 179 -1.34 -0.13 -3.60
C MET A 179 -0.25 -1.03 -3.02
N ILE A 180 0.96 -0.48 -2.86
CA ILE A 180 2.09 -1.20 -2.27
C ILE A 180 2.70 -0.36 -1.14
N CYS A 181 2.96 -1.02 -0.01
CA CYS A 181 3.89 -0.54 0.99
C CYS A 181 5.22 -1.28 0.84
N TRP A 182 6.29 -0.52 0.61
CA TRP A 182 7.66 -1.01 0.56
C TRP A 182 8.32 -0.86 1.93
N GLN A 183 9.09 -1.86 2.35
CA GLN A 183 9.90 -1.82 3.55
C GLN A 183 11.30 -2.38 3.26
N LYS A 184 12.33 -1.78 3.86
CA LYS A 184 13.67 -2.37 3.86
C LYS A 184 13.75 -3.58 4.79
N ASP A 185 14.29 -4.68 4.29
CA ASP A 185 14.66 -5.82 5.13
C ASP A 185 15.90 -5.52 6.00
N ALA A 186 16.32 -6.50 6.80
CA ALA A 186 17.49 -6.38 7.67
C ALA A 186 18.82 -6.15 6.91
N GLN A 187 18.85 -6.40 5.59
CA GLN A 187 19.99 -6.16 4.71
C GLN A 187 19.87 -4.82 3.97
N GLY A 188 18.84 -4.03 4.24
CA GLY A 188 18.59 -2.73 3.62
C GLY A 188 17.98 -2.81 2.21
N LYS A 189 17.51 -3.99 1.79
CA LYS A 189 16.90 -4.21 0.48
C LYS A 189 15.40 -3.93 0.56
N TRP A 190 14.88 -3.20 -0.41
CA TRP A 190 13.44 -2.92 -0.50
C TRP A 190 12.64 -4.17 -0.85
N MET A 191 11.62 -4.45 -0.06
CA MET A 191 10.73 -5.60 -0.15
C MET A 191 9.28 -5.12 -0.02
N VAL A 192 8.33 -5.89 -0.55
CA VAL A 192 6.89 -5.64 -0.39
C VAL A 192 6.51 -6.07 1.03
N PHE A 193 6.06 -5.10 1.83
CA PHE A 193 5.48 -5.32 3.15
C PHE A 193 3.98 -5.51 3.06
N MET A 194 3.31 -4.73 2.22
CA MET A 194 1.87 -4.86 1.98
C MET A 194 1.53 -4.61 0.52
N ASP A 195 0.55 -5.34 0.01
CA ASP A 195 0.03 -5.26 -1.36
C ASP A 195 -1.50 -5.32 -1.37
N SER A 196 -2.14 -4.58 -2.28
CA SER A 196 -3.57 -4.58 -2.52
C SER A 196 -3.88 -4.22 -3.99
N ASN A 197 -4.80 -4.97 -4.60
CA ASN A 197 -5.23 -4.82 -6.02
C ASN A 197 -6.76 -4.98 -6.20
N ILE A 198 -7.53 -4.19 -5.43
CA ILE A 198 -8.99 -4.25 -5.29
C ILE A 198 -9.75 -3.63 -6.47
#